data_AF-A0A6U2Y9K7-F1
#
_entry.id   AF-A0A6U2Y9K7-F1
#
_cell.length_a   1.000
_cell.length_b   1.000
_cell.length_c   1.000
_cell.angle_alpha   90.00
_cell.angle_beta   90.00
_cell.angle_gamma   90.00
#
_symmetry.space_group_name_H-M   'P 1'
#
loop_
_entity.id
_entity.type
_entity.pdbx_description
1 polymer ?
#
loop_
_entity_poly.entity_id
_entity_poly.type
_entity_poly.pdbx_seq_one_letter_code
_entity_poly.pdbx_strand_id
1 'polypeptide(L)'
;VASFMFCGPTGTGKTELCKTLAETYFGSEKDMIRIDMSEYMEKHSVSRLVGPPPGYIGYEEGGQLTEAVRRTPHSVVLLDELEKAHGDVLNILLQIMEDGMLTDGKGRTISFKNAILVMTSNVGSKRILEVSREGGAKTQSSTSAPVTPTK
;
A
#
# COMPACT_ATOMS: atom_id res chain seq x y z
N VAL A 1 -2.73 9.09 -11.05
CA VAL A 1 -3.45 8.50 -9.90
C VAL A 1 -2.83 9.05 -8.63
N ALA A 2 -3.60 9.31 -7.56
CA ALA A 2 -2.99 9.69 -6.29
C ALA A 2 -2.36 8.43 -5.67
N SER A 3 -1.02 8.41 -5.59
CA SER A 3 -0.26 7.24 -5.19
C SER A 3 0.63 7.55 -3.99
N PHE A 4 0.55 6.72 -2.95
CA PHE A 4 1.30 6.88 -1.70
C PHE A 4 2.06 5.61 -1.35
N MET A 5 3.24 5.77 -0.75
CA MET A 5 4.02 4.68 -0.16
C MET A 5 4.19 4.95 1.34
N PHE A 6 3.65 4.08 2.19
CA PHE A 6 3.79 4.17 3.63
C PHE A 6 4.84 3.18 4.11
N CYS A 7 5.98 3.71 4.57
CA CYS A 7 7.08 2.92 5.10
C CYS A 7 7.18 3.05 6.63
N GLY A 8 7.31 1.94 7.34
CA GLY A 8 7.53 1.95 8.79
C GLY A 8 7.34 0.58 9.43
N PRO A 9 7.62 0.43 10.73
CA PRO A 9 7.36 -0.81 11.48
C PRO A 9 5.90 -1.26 11.43
N THR A 10 5.67 -2.54 11.74
CA THR A 10 4.32 -3.04 12.01
C THR A 10 3.72 -2.33 13.23
N GLY A 11 2.39 -2.17 13.24
CA GLY A 11 1.69 -1.52 14.33
C GLY A 11 1.75 0.01 14.37
N THR A 12 2.35 0.69 13.38
CA THR A 12 2.38 2.17 13.31
C THR A 12 1.13 2.81 12.73
N GLY A 13 0.08 2.03 12.44
CA GLY A 13 -1.20 2.55 11.95
C GLY A 13 -1.29 2.77 10.43
N LYS A 14 -0.36 2.24 9.63
CA LYS A 14 -0.39 2.37 8.15
C LYS A 14 -1.72 1.92 7.54
N THR A 15 -2.20 0.73 7.92
CA THR A 15 -3.47 0.18 7.45
C THR A 15 -4.67 0.96 8.00
N GLU A 16 -4.58 1.45 9.23
CA GLU A 16 -5.66 2.21 9.87
C GLU A 16 -5.86 3.58 9.19
N LEU A 17 -4.76 4.20 8.78
CA LEU A 17 -4.80 5.41 7.97
C LEU A 17 -5.53 5.16 6.64
N CYS A 18 -5.32 4.01 5.99
CA CYS A 18 -6.04 3.66 4.76
C CYS A 18 -7.55 3.50 4.96
N LYS A 19 -7.97 2.87 6.06
CA LYS A 19 -9.40 2.76 6.41
C LYS A 19 -10.01 4.14 6.63
N THR A 20 -9.33 4.98 7.39
CA THR A 20 -9.76 6.37 7.66
C THR A 20 -9.84 7.16 6.36
N LEU A 21 -8.88 6.99 5.44
CA LEU A 21 -8.92 7.61 4.11
C LEU A 21 -10.13 7.12 3.30
N ALA A 22 -10.45 5.82 3.35
CA ALA A 22 -11.61 5.27 2.65
C ALA A 22 -12.93 5.82 3.21
N GLU A 23 -13.07 5.86 4.53
CA GLU A 23 -14.24 6.46 5.17
C GLU A 23 -14.36 7.96 4.85
N THR A 24 -13.27 8.71 4.93
CA THR A 24 -13.27 10.16 4.75
C THR A 24 -13.55 10.58 3.31
N TYR A 25 -12.98 9.89 2.32
CA TYR A 25 -13.09 10.27 0.90
C TYR A 25 -14.21 9.54 0.15
N PHE A 26 -14.54 8.31 0.54
CA PHE A 26 -15.50 7.46 -0.18
C PHE A 26 -16.73 7.10 0.66
N GLY A 27 -16.73 7.42 1.96
CA GLY A 27 -17.90 7.32 2.84
C GLY A 27 -18.01 6.01 3.63
N SER A 28 -17.11 5.05 3.40
CA SER A 28 -17.09 3.79 4.13
C SER A 28 -15.70 3.16 4.15
N GLU A 29 -15.30 2.57 5.28
CA GLU A 29 -14.08 1.75 5.35
C GLU A 29 -14.12 0.55 4.38
N LYS A 30 -15.33 0.09 4.00
CA LYS A 30 -15.52 -1.03 3.06
C LYS A 30 -15.11 -0.69 1.64
N ASP A 31 -14.95 0.58 1.31
CA ASP A 31 -14.42 1.04 0.03
C ASP A 31 -12.89 0.98 0.00
N MET A 32 -12.27 0.31 0.98
CA MET A 32 -10.88 -0.11 0.92
C MET A 32 -10.77 -1.50 0.28
N ILE A 33 -10.14 -1.57 -0.89
CA ILE A 33 -9.69 -2.81 -1.52
C ILE A 33 -8.31 -3.12 -0.97
N ARG A 34 -8.16 -4.22 -0.22
CA ARG A 34 -6.87 -4.63 0.33
C ARG A 34 -6.37 -5.89 -0.36
N ILE A 35 -5.11 -5.87 -0.80
CA ILE A 35 -4.42 -7.02 -1.39
C ILE A 35 -3.10 -7.22 -0.65
N ASP A 36 -2.89 -8.43 -0.15
CA ASP A 36 -1.64 -8.84 0.50
C ASP A 36 -0.61 -9.27 -0.55
N MET A 37 0.49 -8.52 -0.67
CA MET A 37 1.55 -8.81 -1.64
C MET A 37 2.38 -10.05 -1.30
N SER A 38 2.26 -10.59 -0.09
CA SER A 38 2.84 -11.89 0.28
C SER A 38 2.21 -13.05 -0.51
N GLU A 39 0.99 -12.92 -1.03
CA GLU A 39 0.39 -13.92 -1.93
C GLU A 39 0.98 -13.88 -3.36
N TYR A 40 1.79 -12.86 -3.65
CA TYR A 40 2.32 -12.54 -4.98
C TYR A 40 3.85 -12.64 -5.05
N MET A 41 4.47 -13.39 -4.12
CA MET A 41 5.91 -13.63 -4.08
C MET A 41 6.45 -14.41 -5.29
N GLU A 42 5.61 -15.26 -5.88
CA GLU A 42 5.98 -16.16 -6.97
C GLU A 42 5.59 -15.59 -8.32
N LYS A 43 6.43 -15.78 -9.35
CA LYS A 43 6.17 -15.23 -10.69
C LYS A 43 4.80 -15.63 -11.26
N HIS A 44 4.40 -16.88 -11.06
CA HIS A 44 3.13 -17.38 -11.59
C HIS A 44 1.92 -16.79 -10.86
N SER A 45 2.04 -16.41 -9.59
CA SER A 45 0.93 -15.84 -8.83
C SER A 45 0.63 -14.39 -9.21
N VAL A 46 1.60 -13.65 -9.75
CA VAL A 46 1.42 -12.27 -10.29
C VAL A 46 0.29 -12.20 -11.31
N SER A 47 0.15 -13.22 -12.16
CA SER A 47 -0.91 -13.28 -13.16
C SER A 47 -2.32 -13.22 -12.55
N ARG A 48 -2.50 -13.63 -11.29
CA ARG A 48 -3.79 -13.56 -10.59
C ARG A 48 -4.23 -12.12 -10.28
N LEU A 49 -3.32 -11.14 -10.22
CA LEU A 49 -3.69 -9.72 -10.02
C LEU A 49 -4.51 -9.18 -11.19
N VAL A 50 -4.09 -9.52 -12.42
CA VAL A 50 -4.68 -9.01 -13.67
C VAL A 50 -5.52 -10.05 -14.40
N GLY A 51 -5.51 -11.29 -13.93
CA GLY A 51 -6.17 -12.41 -14.57
C GLY A 51 -5.21 -13.07 -15.57
N PRO A 52 -5.12 -14.40 -15.58
CA PRO A 52 -4.25 -15.08 -16.52
C PRO A 52 -4.78 -14.93 -17.96
N PRO A 53 -3.94 -15.11 -18.99
CA PRO A 53 -4.37 -14.98 -20.39
C PRO A 53 -5.26 -16.17 -20.84
N PRO A 54 -5.94 -16.06 -21.99
CA PRO A 54 -6.75 -17.15 -22.52
C PRO A 54 -5.97 -18.48 -22.62
N GLY A 55 -6.57 -19.56 -22.15
CA GLY A 55 -5.96 -20.91 -22.15
C GLY A 55 -5.25 -21.32 -20.86
N TYR A 56 -5.24 -20.46 -19.83
CA TYR A 56 -4.69 -20.77 -18.51
C TYR A 56 -5.81 -21.03 -17.47
N ILE A 57 -5.50 -21.84 -16.45
CA ILE A 57 -6.41 -22.10 -15.32
C ILE A 57 -6.70 -20.78 -14.61
N GLY A 58 -7.98 -20.52 -14.31
CA GLY A 58 -8.42 -19.27 -13.66
C GLY A 58 -8.71 -18.12 -14.62
N TYR A 59 -8.63 -18.34 -15.96
CA TYR A 59 -9.00 -17.31 -16.95
C TYR A 59 -10.39 -16.74 -16.70
N GLU A 60 -11.36 -17.58 -16.32
CA GLU A 60 -12.75 -17.12 -16.12
C GLU A 60 -12.94 -16.22 -14.90
N GLU A 61 -12.08 -16.33 -13.88
CA GLU A 61 -12.20 -15.58 -12.63
C GLU A 61 -11.81 -14.09 -12.78
N GLY A 62 -11.04 -13.75 -13.82
CA GLY A 62 -10.49 -12.41 -14.01
C GLY A 62 -9.35 -12.11 -13.03
N GLY A 63 -8.87 -10.86 -13.03
CA GLY A 63 -7.83 -10.44 -12.10
C GLY A 63 -8.40 -9.99 -10.77
N GLN A 64 -7.78 -10.38 -9.66
CA GLN A 64 -8.22 -9.95 -8.33
C GLN A 64 -8.21 -8.43 -8.18
N LEU A 65 -7.14 -7.77 -8.64
CA LEU A 65 -7.03 -6.31 -8.57
C LEU A 65 -7.96 -5.64 -9.59
N THR A 66 -7.93 -6.10 -10.84
CA THR A 66 -8.71 -5.48 -11.92
C THR A 66 -10.21 -5.63 -11.69
N GLU A 67 -10.70 -6.79 -11.23
CA GLU A 67 -12.12 -6.97 -10.90
C GLU A 67 -12.54 -6.20 -9.65
N ALA A 68 -11.70 -6.14 -8.61
CA ALA A 68 -12.02 -5.39 -7.40
C ALA A 68 -12.23 -3.90 -7.72
N VAL A 69 -11.30 -3.29 -8.46
CA VAL A 69 -11.39 -1.87 -8.85
C VAL A 69 -12.52 -1.64 -9.86
N ARG A 70 -12.78 -2.59 -10.76
CA ARG A 70 -13.92 -2.51 -11.67
C ARG A 70 -15.26 -2.48 -10.92
N ARG A 71 -15.38 -3.25 -9.84
CA ARG A 71 -16.61 -3.31 -9.01
C ARG A 71 -16.74 -2.10 -8.09
N THR A 72 -15.63 -1.61 -7.55
CA THR A 72 -15.58 -0.46 -6.65
C THR A 72 -14.54 0.56 -7.13
N PRO A 73 -14.86 1.39 -8.14
CA PRO A 73 -13.88 2.30 -8.76
C PRO A 73 -13.52 3.51 -7.90
N HIS A 74 -14.39 3.86 -6.94
CA HIS A 74 -14.17 4.91 -5.93
C HIS A 74 -13.69 4.24 -4.65
N SER A 75 -12.39 4.00 -4.55
CA SER A 75 -11.83 3.15 -3.50
C SER A 75 -10.43 3.57 -3.08
N VAL A 76 -10.04 3.22 -1.85
CA VAL A 76 -8.63 3.14 -1.48
C VAL A 76 -8.12 1.73 -1.84
N VAL A 77 -7.16 1.64 -2.76
CA VAL A 77 -6.49 0.37 -3.11
C VAL A 77 -5.22 0.26 -2.28
N LEU A 78 -5.26 -0.58 -1.25
CA LEU A 78 -4.13 -0.90 -0.39
C LEU A 78 -3.41 -2.16 -0.89
N LEU A 79 -2.15 -2.00 -1.30
CA LEU A 79 -1.20 -3.07 -1.57
C LEU A 79 -0.29 -3.23 -0.35
N ASP A 80 -0.59 -4.22 0.48
CA ASP A 80 0.07 -4.45 1.76
C ASP A 80 1.37 -5.26 1.57
N GLU A 81 2.36 -5.00 2.43
CA GLU A 81 3.67 -5.68 2.40
C GLU A 81 4.36 -5.75 1.01
N LEU A 82 4.41 -4.64 0.26
CA LEU A 82 4.89 -4.62 -1.13
C LEU A 82 6.30 -5.21 -1.31
N GLU A 83 7.17 -5.12 -0.31
CA GLU A 83 8.51 -5.72 -0.36
C GLU A 83 8.53 -7.25 -0.50
N LYS A 84 7.39 -7.91 -0.27
CA LYS A 84 7.24 -9.36 -0.43
C LYS A 84 6.89 -9.75 -1.86
N ALA A 85 6.28 -8.84 -2.63
CA ALA A 85 5.82 -9.15 -3.98
C ALA A 85 6.99 -9.51 -4.92
N HIS A 86 6.70 -10.36 -5.91
CA HIS A 86 7.59 -10.58 -7.03
C HIS A 86 7.82 -9.27 -7.80
N GLY A 87 9.03 -9.08 -8.35
CA GLY A 87 9.40 -7.85 -9.06
C GLY A 87 8.48 -7.49 -10.24
N ASP A 88 7.87 -8.49 -10.89
CA ASP A 88 6.92 -8.26 -12.00
C ASP A 88 5.66 -7.49 -11.56
N VAL A 89 5.30 -7.49 -10.26
CA VAL A 89 4.22 -6.64 -9.73
C VAL A 89 4.53 -5.17 -9.95
N LEU A 90 5.80 -4.75 -9.88
CA LEU A 90 6.18 -3.36 -10.09
C LEU A 90 5.82 -2.87 -11.49
N ASN A 91 5.89 -3.72 -12.52
CA ASN A 91 5.50 -3.34 -13.87
C ASN A 91 4.00 -3.00 -13.96
N ILE A 92 3.16 -3.77 -13.26
CA ILE A 92 1.71 -3.48 -13.15
C ILE A 92 1.50 -2.15 -12.45
N LEU A 93 2.23 -1.88 -11.37
CA LEU A 93 2.11 -0.62 -10.62
C LEU A 93 2.56 0.58 -11.43
N LEU A 94 3.67 0.47 -12.17
CA LEU A 94 4.13 1.52 -13.07
C LEU A 94 3.05 1.88 -14.09
N GLN A 95 2.43 0.89 -14.72
CA GLN A 95 1.33 1.12 -15.67
C GLN A 95 0.15 1.87 -15.02
N ILE A 96 -0.28 1.47 -13.82
CA ILE A 96 -1.34 2.17 -13.08
C ILE A 96 -0.93 3.61 -12.75
N MET A 97 0.32 3.82 -12.32
CA MET A 97 0.81 5.13 -11.89
C MET A 97 0.95 6.11 -13.05
N GLU A 98 1.38 5.62 -14.23
CA GLU A 98 1.57 6.41 -15.45
C GLU A 98 0.22 6.74 -16.12
N ASP A 99 -0.54 5.72 -16.51
CA ASP A 99 -1.75 5.91 -17.35
C ASP A 99 -3.04 6.05 -16.54
N GLY A 100 -3.02 5.60 -15.27
CA GLY A 100 -4.23 5.45 -14.47
C GLY A 100 -5.20 4.40 -15.01
N MET A 101 -4.68 3.45 -15.80
CA MET A 101 -5.43 2.40 -16.46
C MET A 101 -4.65 1.09 -16.38
N LEU A 102 -5.35 -0.04 -16.30
CA LEU A 102 -4.75 -1.36 -16.35
C LEU A 102 -5.61 -2.28 -17.20
N THR A 103 -4.99 -2.97 -18.16
CA THR A 103 -5.68 -3.95 -18.99
C THR A 103 -5.48 -5.34 -18.42
N ASP A 104 -6.59 -6.05 -18.23
CA ASP A 104 -6.62 -7.38 -17.65
C ASP A 104 -6.36 -8.49 -18.70
N GLY A 105 -6.21 -9.74 -18.25
CA GLY A 105 -5.96 -10.88 -19.12
C GLY A 105 -7.08 -11.19 -20.12
N LYS A 106 -8.29 -10.64 -19.91
CA LYS A 106 -9.44 -10.73 -20.83
C LYS A 106 -9.48 -9.57 -21.83
N GLY A 107 -8.50 -8.67 -21.82
CA GLY A 107 -8.43 -7.49 -22.69
C GLY A 107 -9.32 -6.33 -22.24
N ARG A 108 -9.83 -6.35 -21.01
CA ARG A 108 -10.65 -5.26 -20.46
C ARG A 108 -9.76 -4.23 -19.79
N THR A 109 -9.91 -2.96 -20.16
CA THR A 109 -9.17 -1.85 -19.54
C THR A 109 -9.98 -1.25 -18.39
N ILE A 110 -9.39 -1.24 -17.20
CA ILE A 110 -9.99 -0.75 -15.95
C ILE A 110 -9.32 0.57 -15.56
N SER A 111 -10.13 1.56 -15.17
CA SER A 111 -9.62 2.85 -14.71
C SER A 111 -9.38 2.90 -13.22
N PHE A 112 -8.22 3.44 -12.84
CA PHE A 112 -7.79 3.70 -11.47
C PHE A 112 -7.85 5.20 -11.14
N LYS A 113 -8.35 6.04 -12.05
CA LYS A 113 -8.34 7.51 -11.91
C LYS A 113 -9.18 8.02 -10.73
N ASN A 114 -10.17 7.23 -10.29
CA ASN A 114 -11.04 7.53 -9.15
C ASN A 114 -10.62 6.81 -7.86
N ALA A 115 -9.51 6.08 -7.89
CA ALA A 115 -8.96 5.36 -6.75
C ALA A 115 -7.75 6.09 -6.16
N ILE A 116 -7.56 5.93 -4.86
CA ILE A 116 -6.30 6.29 -4.17
C ILE A 116 -5.48 5.00 -4.06
N LEU A 117 -4.29 4.98 -4.65
CA LEU A 117 -3.37 3.85 -4.57
C LEU A 117 -2.45 4.02 -3.36
N VAL A 118 -2.46 3.08 -2.43
CA VAL A 118 -1.57 3.07 -1.28
C VAL A 118 -0.79 1.77 -1.28
N MET A 119 0.52 1.88 -1.16
CA MET A 119 1.42 0.77 -0.92
C MET A 119 1.98 0.89 0.49
N THR A 120 2.15 -0.23 1.19
CA THR A 120 2.84 -0.23 2.48
C THR A 120 4.08 -1.09 2.42
N SER A 121 5.11 -0.68 3.15
CA SER A 121 6.29 -1.49 3.34
C SER A 121 6.81 -1.44 4.77
N ASN A 122 7.31 -2.57 5.25
CA ASN A 122 8.05 -2.65 6.50
C ASN A 122 9.57 -2.55 6.28
N VAL A 123 10.03 -2.32 5.06
CA VAL A 123 11.45 -2.07 4.78
C VAL A 123 11.92 -0.79 5.47
N GLY A 124 13.13 -0.83 6.02
CA GLY A 124 13.72 0.31 6.73
C GLY A 124 13.19 0.50 8.17
N SER A 125 12.30 -0.36 8.66
CA SER A 125 11.75 -0.28 10.02
C SER A 125 12.79 -0.22 11.11
N LYS A 126 13.87 -1.02 11.03
CA LYS A 126 14.98 -0.99 12.00
C LYS A 126 15.63 0.39 12.07
N ARG A 127 15.95 0.96 10.91
CA ARG A 127 16.55 2.29 10.80
C ARG A 127 15.60 3.40 11.27
N ILE A 128 14.30 3.28 10.98
CA ILE A 128 13.28 4.21 11.47
C ILE A 128 13.19 4.16 13.00
N LEU A 129 13.23 2.97 13.59
CA LEU A 129 13.24 2.79 15.05
C LEU A 129 14.53 3.33 15.70
N GLU A 130 15.69 3.10 15.08
CA GLU A 130 16.99 3.63 15.55
C GLU A 130 16.99 5.16 15.58
N VAL A 131 16.61 5.80 14.46
CA VAL A 131 16.51 7.26 14.37
C VAL A 131 15.49 7.83 15.38
N SER A 132 14.37 7.14 15.60
CA SER A 132 13.36 7.56 16.58
C SER A 132 13.90 7.51 18.01
N ARG A 133 14.70 6.50 18.35
CA ARG A 133 15.37 6.37 19.65
C ARG A 133 16.45 7.44 19.85
N GLU A 134 17.23 7.72 18.82
CA GLU A 134 18.27 8.77 18.84
C GLU A 134 17.68 10.19 18.96
N GLY A 135 16.55 10.46 18.30
CA GLY A 135 15.82 11.71 18.43
C GLY A 135 15.16 11.91 19.80
N GLY A 136 14.62 10.83 20.39
CA GLY A 136 14.09 10.83 21.75
C GLY A 136 15.16 11.07 22.83
N ALA A 137 16.36 10.52 22.65
CA ALA A 137 17.47 10.70 23.58
C ALA A 137 18.00 12.15 23.62
N LYS A 138 17.94 12.90 22.50
CA LYS A 138 18.36 14.31 22.46
C LYS A 138 17.41 15.28 23.16
N THR A 139 16.17 14.87 23.45
CA THR A 139 15.18 15.73 24.11
C THR A 139 15.29 15.70 25.65
N GLN A 140 15.96 14.70 26.23
CA GLN A 140 16.10 14.59 27.70
C GLN A 140 17.38 15.21 28.28
N SER A 141 18.34 15.67 27.47
CA SER A 141 19.62 16.21 27.97
C SER A 141 19.67 17.73 28.15
N SER A 142 18.57 18.48 27.90
CA SER A 142 18.55 19.95 27.98
C SER A 142 17.80 20.56 29.18
N THR A 143 17.42 19.77 30.19
CA THR A 143 16.78 20.30 31.42
C THR A 143 17.55 19.92 32.68
N SER A 144 18.67 20.58 32.92
CA SER A 144 19.20 20.75 34.29
C SER A 144 19.95 22.08 34.41
N ALA A 145 19.20 23.17 34.56
CA ALA A 145 19.76 24.41 35.09
C ALA A 145 19.85 24.26 36.62
N PRO A 146 21.01 24.51 37.26
CA PRO A 146 21.14 24.40 38.71
C PRO A 146 20.37 25.54 39.38
N VAL A 147 19.37 25.19 40.18
CA VAL A 147 18.67 26.15 41.06
C VAL A 147 19.67 26.60 42.12
N THR A 148 20.06 27.87 42.10
CA THR A 148 20.91 28.47 43.12
C THR A 148 20.04 28.76 44.36
N PRO A 149 20.42 28.32 45.57
CA PRO A 149 19.63 28.59 46.77
C PRO A 149 19.77 30.06 47.16
N THR A 150 18.64 30.76 47.22
CA THR A 150 18.56 32.12 47.75
C THR A 150 18.64 32.07 49.28
N LYS A 151 19.45 32.97 49.86
CA LYS A 151 19.60 33.16 51.31
C LYS A 151 18.32 33.63 51.97
#